data_AF-N1K0P4-F1
#
_entry.id   AF-N1K0P4-F1
#
_cell.length_a   1.000
_cell.length_b   1.000
_cell.length_c   1.000
_cell.angle_alpha   90.00
_cell.angle_beta   90.00
_cell.angle_gamma   90.00
#
_symmetry.space_group_name_H-M   'P 1'
#
loop_
_entity.id
_entity.type
_entity.pdbx_description
1 polymer ?
#
loop_
_entity_poly.entity_id
_entity_poly.type
_entity_poly.pdbx_seq_one_letter_code
_entity_poly.pdbx_strand_id
1 'polypeptide(L)'
;MHIIIQITIILLASVLATLISKRIGIPAVVGQLLVGIIIGPAMLGLVHQNQVLHVLSEIGVILLMFLAGLEANFDLLKKYLKPSLLVAITGVIVPMALFYF
;
A
#
# COMPACT_ATOMS: atom_id res chain seq x y z
N MET A 1 -5.53 -21.80 11.30
CA MET A 1 -6.71 -20.90 11.37
C MET A 1 -7.44 -20.93 10.05
N HIS A 2 -8.78 -20.94 10.06
CA HIS A 2 -9.54 -20.77 8.82
C HIS A 2 -9.24 -19.40 8.22
N ILE A 3 -8.93 -19.36 6.92
CA ILE A 3 -8.55 -18.15 6.16
C ILE A 3 -9.54 -16.99 6.37
N ILE A 4 -10.82 -17.32 6.51
CA ILE A 4 -11.92 -16.38 6.75
C ILE A 4 -11.66 -15.56 8.02
N ILE A 5 -11.23 -16.21 9.11
CA ILE A 5 -10.97 -15.54 10.40
C ILE A 5 -9.80 -14.56 10.25
N GLN A 6 -8.74 -14.96 9.53
CA GLN A 6 -7.59 -14.08 9.29
C GLN A 6 -7.99 -12.84 8.48
N ILE A 7 -8.77 -13.03 7.41
CA ILE A 7 -9.28 -11.91 6.61
C ILE A 7 -10.17 -11.00 7.47
N THR A 8 -11.06 -11.55 8.29
CA THR A 8 -11.89 -10.77 9.21
C THR A 8 -11.05 -9.93 10.17
N ILE A 9 -10.01 -10.52 10.78
CA ILE A 9 -9.09 -9.81 11.67
C ILE A 9 -8.37 -8.69 10.91
N ILE A 10 -7.84 -8.97 9.72
CA ILE A 10 -7.13 -7.98 8.89
C ILE A 10 -8.07 -6.80 8.55
N LEU A 11 -9.30 -7.08 8.11
CA LEU A 11 -10.26 -6.04 7.72
C LEU A 11 -10.69 -5.19 8.91
N LEU A 12 -11.05 -5.81 10.04
CA LEU A 12 -11.44 -5.09 11.26
C LEU A 12 -10.28 -4.24 11.79
N ALA A 13 -9.09 -4.83 11.89
CA ALA A 13 -7.92 -4.14 12.40
C ALA A 13 -7.52 -2.97 11.47
N SER A 14 -7.58 -3.15 10.15
CA SER A 14 -7.30 -2.11 9.15
C SER A 14 -8.30 -0.94 9.23
N VAL A 15 -9.59 -1.21 9.43
CA VAL A 15 -10.61 -0.17 9.62
C VAL A 15 -10.36 0.61 10.93
N LEU A 16 -10.11 -0.10 12.04
CA LEU A 16 -9.76 0.54 13.30
C LEU A 16 -8.49 1.39 13.17
N ALA A 17 -7.46 0.88 12.51
CA ALA A 17 -6.23 1.60 12.23
C ALA A 17 -6.50 2.88 11.44
N THR A 18 -7.38 2.81 10.43
CA THR A 18 -7.77 3.93 9.60
C THR A 18 -8.46 5.03 10.41
N LEU A 19 -9.39 4.65 11.30
CA LEU A 19 -10.11 5.58 12.17
C LEU A 19 -9.17 6.25 13.18
N ILE A 20 -8.30 5.47 13.82
CA ILE A 20 -7.31 5.98 14.77
C ILE A 20 -6.35 6.93 14.06
N SER A 21 -5.83 6.54 12.89
CA SER A 21 -4.89 7.34 12.09
C SER A 21 -5.46 8.70 11.72
N LYS A 22 -6.72 8.72 11.26
CA LYS A 22 -7.43 9.97 10.96
C LYS A 22 -7.57 10.86 12.19
N ARG A 23 -7.77 10.28 13.38
CA ARG A 23 -7.91 11.05 14.64
C ARG A 23 -6.59 11.66 15.11
N ILE A 24 -5.47 10.96 14.93
CA ILE A 24 -4.14 11.45 15.31
C ILE A 24 -3.45 12.29 14.22
N GLY A 25 -4.07 12.42 13.04
CA GLY A 25 -3.58 13.26 11.95
C GLY A 25 -2.48 12.63 11.08
N ILE A 26 -2.33 11.29 11.09
CA ILE A 26 -1.39 10.59 10.20
C ILE A 26 -2.12 10.00 8.98
N PRO A 27 -1.43 9.79 7.84
CA PRO A 27 -2.02 9.13 6.68
C PRO A 27 -2.54 7.74 7.03
N ALA A 28 -3.76 7.42 6.60
CA ALA A 28 -4.43 6.15 6.95
C ALA A 28 -3.59 4.91 6.59
N VAL A 29 -2.91 4.94 5.44
CA VAL A 29 -2.06 3.84 4.96
C VAL A 29 -0.93 3.53 5.97
N VAL A 30 -0.36 4.55 6.62
CA VAL A 30 0.69 4.36 7.63
C VAL A 30 0.16 3.55 8.82
N GLY A 31 -1.05 3.87 9.31
CA GLY A 31 -1.66 3.09 10.39
C GLY A 31 -2.02 1.66 9.99
N GLN A 32 -2.50 1.45 8.76
CA GLN A 32 -2.79 0.12 8.24
C GLN A 32 -1.53 -0.75 8.19
N LEU A 33 -0.39 -0.19 7.77
CA LEU A 33 0.92 -0.87 7.78
C LEU A 33 1.37 -1.21 9.21
N LEU A 34 1.27 -0.27 10.15
CA LEU A 34 1.64 -0.49 11.55
C LEU A 34 0.80 -1.61 12.19
N VAL A 35 -0.51 -1.58 12.00
CA VAL A 35 -1.39 -2.64 12.50
C VAL A 35 -1.08 -3.98 11.85
N GLY A 36 -0.73 -4.02 10.55
CA GLY A 36 -0.25 -5.21 9.87
C GLY A 36 1.00 -5.82 10.53
N ILE A 37 1.97 -5.00 10.92
CA ILE A 37 3.18 -5.44 11.65
C ILE A 37 2.80 -6.01 13.02
N ILE A 38 1.88 -5.36 13.73
CA ILE A 38 1.43 -5.77 15.08
C ILE A 38 0.68 -7.11 15.03
N ILE A 39 -0.29 -7.27 14.14
CA ILE A 39 -1.10 -8.50 14.06
C ILE A 39 -0.39 -9.65 13.32
N GLY A 40 0.64 -9.32 12.53
CA GLY A 40 1.45 -10.28 11.79
C GLY A 40 2.41 -11.08 12.67
N PRO A 41 3.22 -11.95 12.05
CA PRO A 41 4.12 -12.87 12.76
C PRO A 41 5.27 -12.15 13.50
N ALA A 42 5.54 -10.88 13.18
CA ALA A 42 6.59 -10.10 13.82
C ALA A 42 6.28 -9.74 15.29
N MET A 43 5.00 -9.71 15.68
CA MET A 43 4.60 -9.40 17.06
C MET A 43 3.57 -10.38 17.62
N LEU A 44 2.28 -10.24 17.29
CA LEU A 44 1.22 -11.05 17.90
C LEU A 44 1.03 -12.43 17.25
N GLY A 45 1.46 -12.61 16.01
CA GLY A 45 1.32 -13.88 15.29
C GLY A 45 -0.12 -14.33 15.04
N LEU A 46 -1.08 -13.40 15.01
CA LEU A 46 -2.49 -13.73 14.75
C LEU A 46 -2.72 -14.04 13.26
N VAL A 47 -2.01 -13.33 12.39
CA VAL A 47 -2.07 -13.48 10.93
C VAL A 47 -0.75 -14.06 10.45
N HIS A 48 -0.83 -15.09 9.60
CA HIS A 48 0.32 -15.73 9.00
C HIS A 48 0.24 -15.62 7.47
N GLN A 49 1.41 -15.65 6.83
CA GLN A 49 1.50 -15.69 5.37
C GLN A 49 0.79 -16.95 4.84
N ASN A 50 -0.11 -16.75 3.89
CA ASN A 50 -0.81 -17.81 3.18
C ASN A 50 -0.88 -17.42 1.70
N GLN A 51 -0.79 -18.39 0.81
CA GLN A 51 -0.89 -18.20 -0.64
C GLN A 51 -2.15 -17.38 -1.03
N VAL A 52 -3.28 -17.61 -0.37
CA VAL A 52 -4.51 -16.83 -0.62
C VAL A 52 -4.33 -15.36 -0.26
N LEU A 53 -3.73 -15.06 0.90
CA LEU A 53 -3.48 -13.67 1.33
C LEU A 53 -2.48 -12.98 0.39
N HIS A 54 -1.48 -13.71 -0.10
CA HIS A 54 -0.52 -13.18 -1.08
C HIS A 54 -1.22 -12.75 -2.37
N VAL A 55 -2.02 -13.64 -2.97
CA VAL A 55 -2.78 -13.34 -4.20
C VAL A 55 -3.76 -12.19 -3.97
N LEU A 56 -4.47 -12.16 -2.84
CA LEU A 56 -5.36 -11.05 -2.49
C LEU A 56 -4.62 -9.72 -2.36
N SER A 57 -3.40 -9.71 -1.81
CA SER A 57 -2.59 -8.50 -1.68
C SER A 57 -2.12 -7.99 -3.04
N GLU A 58 -1.73 -8.88 -3.96
CA GLU A 58 -1.37 -8.52 -5.34
C GLU A 58 -2.58 -7.93 -6.07
N ILE A 59 -3.74 -8.57 -5.97
CA ILE A 59 -4.99 -8.06 -6.54
C ILE A 59 -5.29 -6.66 -5.98
N GLY A 60 -5.15 -6.48 -4.67
CA GLY A 60 -5.35 -5.18 -4.03
C GLY A 60 -4.43 -4.09 -4.60
N VAL A 61 -3.13 -4.36 -4.75
CA VAL A 61 -2.17 -3.42 -5.33
C VAL A 61 -2.49 -3.13 -6.80
N ILE A 62 -2.84 -4.15 -7.59
CA ILE A 62 -3.23 -3.98 -9.00
C ILE A 62 -4.47 -3.09 -9.10
N LEU A 63 -5.49 -3.32 -8.28
CA LEU A 63 -6.70 -2.50 -8.26
C LEU A 63 -6.39 -1.05 -7.86
N LEU A 64 -5.54 -0.82 -6.86
CA LEU A 64 -5.13 0.52 -6.46
C LEU A 64 -4.39 1.27 -7.58
N MET A 65 -3.44 0.61 -8.23
CA MET A 65 -2.68 1.20 -9.35
C MET A 65 -3.58 1.44 -10.57
N PHE A 66 -4.54 0.55 -10.82
CA PHE A 66 -5.53 0.72 -11.87
C PHE A 66 -6.45 1.91 -11.62
N LEU A 67 -6.98 2.06 -10.39
CA LEU A 67 -7.79 3.21 -10.00
C LEU A 67 -6.99 4.52 -10.13
N ALA A 68 -5.74 4.54 -9.68
CA ALA A 68 -4.85 5.69 -9.87
C ALA A 68 -4.64 6.03 -11.35
N GLY A 69 -4.58 5.02 -12.22
CA GLY A 69 -4.52 5.20 -13.67
C GLY A 69 -5.84 5.73 -14.28
N LEU A 70 -7.00 5.30 -13.75
CA LEU A 70 -8.31 5.78 -14.19
C LEU A 70 -8.59 7.23 -13.79
N GLU A 71 -8.06 7.67 -12.66
CA GLU A 71 -8.15 9.07 -12.19
C GLU A 71 -7.17 10.01 -12.93
N ALA A 72 -6.26 9.46 -13.75
CA ALA A 72 -5.26 10.25 -14.46
C ALA A 72 -5.87 11.11 -15.57
N ASN A 73 -5.54 12.41 -15.57
CA ASN A 73 -5.97 13.34 -16.61
C ASN A 73 -4.99 13.33 -17.80
N PHE A 74 -5.43 12.80 -18.94
CA PHE A 74 -4.61 12.68 -20.14
C PHE A 74 -4.17 14.03 -20.75
N ASP A 75 -4.97 15.08 -20.61
CA ASP A 75 -4.63 16.40 -21.15
C ASP A 75 -3.52 17.07 -20.34
N LEU A 76 -3.60 16.98 -19.01
CA LEU A 76 -2.52 17.40 -18.11
C LEU A 76 -1.26 16.55 -18.31
N LEU A 77 -1.42 15.23 -18.48
CA LEU A 77 -0.31 14.34 -18.75
C LEU A 77 0.42 14.72 -20.05
N LYS A 78 -0.30 15.00 -21.14
CA LYS A 78 0.30 15.45 -22.40
C LYS A 78 1.00 16.81 -22.23
N LYS A 79 0.38 17.75 -21.52
CA LYS A 79 0.95 19.09 -21.26
C LYS A 79 2.24 19.02 -20.46
N TYR A 80 2.33 18.10 -19.50
CA TYR A 80 3.48 17.95 -18.60
C TYR A 80 4.29 16.68 -18.85
N LEU A 81 4.21 16.09 -20.04
CA LEU A 81 4.83 14.79 -20.33
C LEU A 81 6.35 14.81 -20.08
N LYS A 82 7.03 15.83 -20.60
CA LYS A 82 8.49 15.99 -20.46
C LYS A 82 8.93 16.16 -18.99
N PRO A 83 8.40 17.11 -18.21
CA PRO A 83 8.78 17.23 -16.80
C PRO A 83 8.38 16.01 -15.98
N SER A 84 7.20 15.41 -16.21
CA SER A 84 6.78 14.20 -15.50
C SER A 84 7.70 13.00 -15.77
N LEU A 85 8.14 12.79 -17.01
CA LEU A 85 9.11 11.76 -17.37
C LEU A 85 10.46 11.99 -16.69
N LEU A 86 10.94 13.23 -16.67
CA LEU A 86 12.22 13.56 -16.04
C LEU A 86 12.15 13.29 -14.53
N VAL A 87 11.08 13.72 -13.85
CA VAL A 87 10.86 13.46 -12.42
C VAL A 87 10.73 11.96 -12.14
N ALA A 88 10.00 11.20 -12.97
CA ALA A 88 9.85 9.76 -12.79
C ALA A 88 11.20 9.02 -12.95
N ILE A 89 11.95 9.32 -14.00
CA ILE A 89 13.24 8.68 -14.28
C ILE A 89 14.26 9.04 -13.20
N THR A 90 14.42 10.34 -12.91
CA THR A 90 15.38 10.78 -11.89
C THR A 90 14.99 10.33 -10.49
N GLY A 91 13.70 10.37 -10.15
CA GLY A 91 13.16 9.93 -8.87
C GLY A 91 13.32 8.42 -8.62
N VAL A 92 13.48 7.61 -9.66
CA VAL A 92 13.80 6.18 -9.53
C VAL A 92 15.30 5.95 -9.58
N ILE A 93 15.99 6.46 -10.61
CA ILE A 93 17.41 6.18 -10.84
C ILE A 93 18.30 6.76 -9.75
N VAL A 94 18.03 7.98 -9.27
CA VAL A 94 18.91 8.64 -8.28
C VAL A 94 18.89 7.90 -6.94
N PRO A 95 17.73 7.59 -6.32
CA PRO A 95 17.72 6.77 -5.12
C PRO A 95 18.31 5.38 -5.34
N MET A 96 18.04 4.76 -6.49
CA MET A 96 18.60 3.45 -6.80
C MET A 96 20.12 3.51 -6.89
N ALA A 97 20.71 4.52 -7.53
CA ALA A 97 22.17 4.68 -7.61
C ALA A 97 22.83 5.04 -6.26
N LEU A 98 22.14 5.78 -5.38
CA LEU A 98 22.68 6.22 -4.10
C LEU A 98 22.52 5.22 -2.95
N PHE A 99 21.43 4.45 -2.92
CA PHE A 99 21.10 3.54 -1.82
C PHE A 99 21.37 2.06 -2.13
N TYR A 100 21.45 1.68 -3.41
CA TYR A 100 21.70 0.28 -3.79
C TYR A 100 23.19 -0.05 -3.96
N PHE A 101 24.05 0.96 -4.15
CA PHE A 101 25.52 0.83 -4.15
C PHE A 101 26.09 1.40 -2.85
#